data_AF-A0AAD5NCU0-F1
#
_entry.id   AF-A0AAD5NCU0-F1
#
_cell.length_a   1.000
_cell.length_b   1.000
_cell.length_c   1.000
_cell.angle_alpha   90.00
_cell.angle_beta   90.00
_cell.angle_gamma   90.00
#
_symmetry.space_group_name_H-M   'P 1'
#
loop_
_entity.id
_entity.type
_entity.pdbx_description
1 polymer ?
#
loop_
_entity_poly.entity_id
_entity_poly.type
_entity_poly.pdbx_seq_one_letter_code
_entity_poly.pdbx_strand_id
1 'polypeptide(L)'
;MYFPKPLLAVISAILFLTLSANANKLEPEGGVLQLVTDEPRFTFDYETRDPHEKNWIGLYYEAGQGLIPNWGEQYTKNSVSWKYAPKRKGRVTLETQGLKPGRYSAFFHARDKYVWLAPPFDVFITKKEEHDLEFVVDEITLPDARGSDWYTATVAGLIRGGNKGVKFYDGTPLPNWLWLSTDGTISGKPWRLSKAAEFVVWAKRGNSLASLKVKIGVRSRTEIKVPQLRVMTYNLWFGGGKFKDYHDKQLRFIVNSKADIIGIQEDGDGERAKALAEALGWHYWASKVSHSILSKYPIRYTSGNINRSGGARIELDSDWQSVNFWVAHLNYKPYGPYDFCYSGMKADKVMQREYDSGRPTQVEDTLKAMKYDLRTADIEPLFLVGDFNAPSHLDWTDKRKKKNCGQGKFNWPTSMKPTEAGMIDSYRVAHPNPDQDEGITYGPITPWNKDWGKEEPHERLDFIYYMGAGVEVVDSWVMKPPKSGHPLDEWTSDHSAVMTLFNLSDVEIGDLRK
;
A
#
# COMPACT_ATOMS: atom_id res chain seq x y z
N MET A 1 2.80 -54.80 -6.52
CA MET A 1 3.22 -53.56 -7.19
C MET A 1 2.86 -52.39 -6.30
N TYR A 2 3.82 -51.95 -5.50
CA TYR A 2 3.72 -50.83 -4.56
C TYR A 2 4.96 -49.99 -4.82
N PHE A 3 4.80 -48.75 -5.30
CA PHE A 3 5.88 -47.78 -5.35
C PHE A 3 5.82 -46.94 -4.06
N PRO A 4 6.87 -46.91 -3.22
CA PRO A 4 6.92 -45.98 -2.11
C PRO A 4 7.41 -44.61 -2.60
N LYS A 5 6.69 -43.55 -2.21
CA LYS A 5 7.20 -42.18 -2.14
C LYS A 5 8.20 -42.11 -0.97
N PRO A 6 9.36 -41.45 -1.09
CA PRO A 6 10.11 -41.08 0.10
C PRO A 6 9.57 -39.75 0.64
N LEU A 7 9.07 -39.83 1.87
CA LEU A 7 8.89 -38.74 2.83
C LEU A 7 9.98 -38.93 3.90
N LEU A 8 10.30 -37.86 4.65
CA LEU A 8 11.18 -37.76 5.83
C LEU A 8 12.70 -37.62 5.58
N ALA A 9 13.47 -36.83 6.34
CA ALA A 9 13.15 -35.90 7.44
C ALA A 9 14.39 -35.08 7.87
N VAL A 10 14.11 -33.93 8.50
CA VAL A 10 14.93 -33.26 9.53
C VAL A 10 14.99 -34.16 10.77
N ILE A 11 16.15 -34.32 11.43
CA ILE A 11 16.24 -34.48 12.91
C ILE A 11 17.69 -34.31 13.42
N SER A 12 17.70 -33.75 14.64
CA SER A 12 18.74 -33.52 15.65
C SER A 12 19.83 -34.57 15.87
N ALA A 13 20.92 -34.05 16.44
CA ALA A 13 22.12 -34.74 16.91
C ALA A 13 21.91 -35.82 17.98
N ILE A 14 22.69 -36.90 17.88
CA ILE A 14 23.13 -37.78 18.98
C ILE A 14 24.61 -38.15 18.74
N LEU A 15 25.41 -38.13 19.80
CA LEU A 15 26.86 -38.32 19.86
C LEU A 15 27.23 -39.81 20.03
N PHE A 16 28.23 -40.32 19.28
CA PHE A 16 29.10 -41.44 19.71
C PHE A 16 30.49 -41.29 19.04
N LEU A 17 31.54 -41.57 19.82
CA LEU A 17 32.96 -41.50 19.46
C LEU A 17 33.49 -42.87 19.01
N THR A 18 34.21 -42.93 17.88
CA THR A 18 35.51 -43.64 17.71
C THR A 18 36.22 -43.21 16.40
N LEU A 19 37.52 -42.93 16.54
CA LEU A 19 38.58 -42.67 15.54
C LEU A 19 38.65 -43.74 14.42
N SER A 20 39.19 -43.57 13.20
CA SER A 20 39.99 -42.56 12.50
C SER A 20 40.02 -42.91 11.00
N ALA A 21 40.04 -41.92 10.11
CA ALA A 21 40.94 -41.80 8.94
C ALA A 21 40.51 -40.61 8.07
N ASN A 22 41.44 -39.68 7.83
CA ASN A 22 41.24 -38.43 7.12
C ASN A 22 40.79 -38.62 5.66
N ALA A 23 39.60 -38.12 5.36
CA ALA A 23 39.32 -37.37 4.14
C ALA A 23 38.25 -36.32 4.52
N ASN A 24 38.64 -35.05 4.65
CA ASN A 24 37.70 -33.96 4.92
C ASN A 24 36.74 -33.82 3.72
N LYS A 25 35.65 -34.58 3.74
CA LYS A 25 34.43 -34.27 2.99
C LYS A 25 33.80 -33.08 3.71
N LEU A 26 33.99 -31.89 3.15
CA LEU A 26 33.29 -30.69 3.58
C LEU A 26 31.80 -30.92 3.34
N GLU A 27 31.06 -31.20 4.42
CA GLU A 27 29.61 -30.94 4.44
C GLU A 27 29.39 -29.43 4.25
N PRO A 28 28.26 -28.98 3.68
CA PRO A 28 27.98 -27.56 3.45
C PRO A 28 27.99 -26.80 4.79
N GLU A 29 29.09 -26.11 5.10
CA GLU A 29 29.24 -25.34 6.33
C GLU A 29 28.42 -24.04 6.29
N GLY A 30 27.09 -24.12 6.24
CA GLY A 30 26.18 -23.03 6.63
C GLY A 30 26.48 -21.65 6.00
N GLY A 31 27.04 -21.62 4.79
CA GLY A 31 27.31 -20.38 4.07
C GLY A 31 26.03 -19.76 3.54
N VAL A 32 26.10 -18.46 3.24
CA VAL A 32 24.98 -17.68 2.72
C VAL A 32 25.36 -17.11 1.36
N LEU A 33 24.43 -17.16 0.41
CA LEU A 33 24.49 -16.45 -0.86
C LEU A 33 23.12 -15.82 -1.13
N GLN A 34 23.07 -14.51 -1.29
CA GLN A 34 21.82 -13.77 -1.47
C GLN A 34 21.97 -12.66 -2.51
N LEU A 35 20.96 -12.48 -3.36
CA LEU A 35 20.90 -11.36 -4.30
C LEU A 35 20.59 -10.05 -3.56
N VAL A 36 21.35 -9.01 -3.88
CA VAL A 36 21.12 -7.64 -3.43
C VAL A 36 20.23 -6.94 -4.46
N THR A 37 19.02 -6.56 -4.05
CA THR A 37 17.95 -6.11 -4.96
C THR A 37 17.96 -4.60 -5.24
N ASP A 38 18.67 -3.82 -4.43
CA ASP A 38 18.77 -2.34 -4.47
C ASP A 38 20.08 -1.83 -5.09
N GLU A 39 20.88 -2.73 -5.66
CA GLU A 39 22.19 -2.49 -6.27
C GLU A 39 22.19 -2.90 -7.76
N PRO A 40 23.28 -2.67 -8.52
CA PRO A 40 23.39 -3.17 -9.88
C PRO A 40 23.00 -4.66 -9.99
N ARG A 41 22.22 -5.01 -11.03
CA ARG A 41 21.68 -6.36 -11.22
C ARG A 41 22.80 -7.42 -11.10
N PHE A 42 22.49 -8.55 -10.44
CA PHE A 42 23.42 -9.66 -10.17
C PHE A 42 24.56 -9.30 -9.21
N THR A 43 24.24 -8.47 -8.21
CA THR A 43 25.07 -8.25 -7.02
C THR A 43 24.67 -9.23 -5.92
N PHE A 44 25.64 -9.93 -5.34
CA PHE A 44 25.41 -10.93 -4.31
C PHE A 44 26.19 -10.62 -3.04
N ASP A 45 25.50 -10.67 -1.90
CA ASP A 45 26.13 -10.74 -0.60
C ASP A 45 26.39 -12.22 -0.26
N TYR A 46 27.58 -12.49 0.28
CA TYR A 46 28.01 -13.83 0.65
C TYR A 46 28.65 -13.88 2.02
N GLU A 47 28.51 -15.03 2.67
CA GLU A 47 29.19 -15.36 3.94
C GLU A 47 29.64 -16.83 3.93
N THR A 48 30.86 -17.09 4.39
CA THR A 48 31.43 -18.44 4.53
C THR A 48 32.27 -18.55 5.79
N ARG A 49 32.26 -19.73 6.42
CA ARG A 49 33.14 -20.05 7.56
C ARG A 49 34.56 -20.39 7.12
N ASP A 50 34.75 -20.75 5.85
CA ASP A 50 36.01 -21.12 5.22
C ASP A 50 36.46 -20.05 4.19
N PRO A 51 36.91 -18.85 4.63
CA PRO A 51 37.43 -17.84 3.72
C PRO A 51 38.72 -18.33 3.06
N HIS A 52 38.84 -18.15 1.75
CA HIS A 52 40.00 -18.58 1.00
C HIS A 52 40.14 -17.74 -0.27
N GLU A 53 41.35 -17.37 -0.66
CA GLU A 53 41.62 -16.48 -1.81
C GLU A 53 41.01 -16.96 -3.13
N LYS A 54 40.82 -18.28 -3.23
CA LYS A 54 40.27 -18.98 -4.40
C LYS A 54 38.78 -19.31 -4.29
N ASN A 55 38.05 -18.81 -3.31
CA ASN A 55 36.60 -18.94 -3.29
C ASN A 55 36.00 -17.98 -4.31
N TRP A 56 34.93 -18.38 -5.00
CA TRP A 56 34.41 -17.63 -6.15
C TRP A 56 32.91 -17.82 -6.31
N ILE A 57 32.22 -16.85 -6.90
CA ILE A 57 30.80 -16.95 -7.23
C ILE A 57 30.69 -17.07 -8.74
N GLY A 58 29.99 -18.10 -9.21
CA GLY A 58 29.76 -18.38 -10.62
C GLY A 58 28.28 -18.35 -10.98
N LEU A 59 27.96 -17.79 -12.15
CA LEU A 59 26.61 -17.74 -12.73
C LEU A 59 26.49 -18.72 -13.89
N TYR A 60 25.41 -19.50 -13.95
CA TYR A 60 25.26 -20.59 -14.91
C TYR A 60 23.92 -20.54 -15.64
N TYR A 61 23.94 -20.49 -16.97
CA TYR A 61 22.72 -20.47 -17.80
C TYR A 61 22.01 -21.82 -17.84
N GLU A 62 20.71 -21.80 -17.61
CA GLU A 62 19.78 -22.94 -17.49
C GLU A 62 20.17 -23.96 -16.42
N ALA A 63 21.03 -23.55 -15.48
CA ALA A 63 21.34 -24.37 -14.31
C ALA A 63 20.06 -24.72 -13.55
N GLY A 64 19.96 -25.97 -13.12
CA GLY A 64 18.98 -26.46 -12.16
C GLY A 64 19.72 -27.24 -11.09
N GLN A 65 19.04 -27.63 -10.02
CA GLN A 65 19.66 -28.40 -8.94
C GLN A 65 20.28 -29.74 -9.42
N GLY A 66 19.90 -30.23 -10.61
CA GLY A 66 20.46 -31.44 -11.22
C GLY A 66 21.63 -31.25 -12.19
N LEU A 67 22.04 -30.02 -12.52
CA LEU A 67 23.13 -29.80 -13.48
C LEU A 67 24.53 -29.95 -12.86
N ILE A 68 24.63 -29.94 -11.54
CA ILE A 68 25.84 -30.30 -10.81
C ILE A 68 25.44 -31.46 -9.89
N PRO A 69 25.60 -32.73 -10.32
CA PRO A 69 25.27 -33.88 -9.50
C PRO A 69 26.09 -33.87 -8.21
N ASN A 70 25.47 -34.19 -7.07
CA ASN A 70 26.12 -34.45 -5.78
C ASN A 70 27.22 -33.43 -5.39
N TRP A 71 26.84 -32.35 -4.72
CA TRP A 71 27.76 -31.52 -3.94
C TRP A 71 28.89 -30.84 -4.72
N GLY A 72 28.78 -30.69 -6.04
CA GLY A 72 29.83 -29.98 -6.78
C GLY A 72 31.03 -30.82 -7.17
N GLU A 73 30.94 -32.15 -7.09
CA GLU A 73 32.07 -33.03 -7.36
C GLU A 73 32.30 -33.29 -8.87
N GLN A 74 31.35 -32.93 -9.75
CA GLN A 74 31.51 -33.08 -11.20
C GLN A 74 31.21 -31.79 -11.97
N TYR A 75 32.19 -31.37 -12.76
CA TYR A 75 32.11 -30.26 -13.72
C TYR A 75 31.26 -30.68 -14.92
N THR A 76 30.18 -29.95 -15.18
CA THR A 76 29.29 -30.22 -16.33
C THR A 76 29.28 -29.08 -17.34
N LYS A 77 29.53 -27.84 -16.91
CA LYS A 77 29.52 -26.64 -17.76
C LYS A 77 30.29 -25.48 -17.12
N ASN A 78 30.86 -24.61 -17.94
CA ASN A 78 31.46 -23.35 -17.46
C ASN A 78 30.40 -22.37 -16.95
N SER A 79 30.76 -21.59 -15.92
CA SER A 79 30.00 -20.39 -15.55
C SER A 79 30.07 -19.37 -16.69
N VAL A 80 28.95 -18.72 -16.99
CA VAL A 80 28.85 -17.65 -17.99
C VAL A 80 29.41 -16.31 -17.50
N SER A 81 29.55 -16.16 -16.18
CA SER A 81 30.12 -15.00 -15.51
C SER A 81 30.55 -15.43 -14.11
N TRP A 82 31.67 -14.92 -13.60
CA TRP A 82 32.16 -15.26 -12.28
C TRP A 82 33.11 -14.19 -11.72
N LYS A 83 33.26 -14.16 -10.39
CA LYS A 83 34.28 -13.35 -9.69
C LYS A 83 34.72 -14.02 -8.40
N TYR A 84 35.94 -13.72 -7.96
CA TYR A 84 36.45 -14.15 -6.66
C TYR A 84 35.69 -13.51 -5.50
N ALA A 85 35.48 -14.31 -4.45
CA ALA A 85 34.75 -14.01 -3.23
C ALA A 85 35.56 -14.51 -2.01
N PRO A 86 36.76 -13.93 -1.75
CA PRO A 86 37.76 -14.57 -0.90
C PRO A 86 37.54 -14.37 0.61
N LYS A 87 36.73 -13.38 0.98
CA LYS A 87 36.58 -12.94 2.37
C LYS A 87 35.60 -13.85 3.11
N ARG A 88 35.61 -13.76 4.44
CA ARG A 88 34.60 -14.44 5.28
C ARG A 88 33.19 -13.91 5.00
N LYS A 89 33.08 -12.60 4.76
CA LYS A 89 31.86 -11.91 4.34
C LYS A 89 32.22 -10.87 3.28
N GLY A 90 31.38 -10.72 2.27
CA GLY A 90 31.61 -9.71 1.24
C GLY A 90 30.46 -9.58 0.27
N ARG A 91 30.68 -8.73 -0.73
CA ARG A 91 29.74 -8.43 -1.82
C ARG A 91 30.46 -8.60 -3.15
N VAL A 92 29.78 -9.19 -4.13
CA VAL A 92 30.31 -9.40 -5.48
C VAL A 92 29.24 -9.07 -6.52
N THR A 93 29.57 -8.23 -7.48
CA THR A 93 28.72 -7.95 -8.66
C THR A 93 29.28 -8.67 -9.87
N LEU A 94 28.48 -9.56 -10.46
CA LEU A 94 28.85 -10.30 -11.66
C LEU A 94 28.54 -9.50 -12.94
N GLU A 95 29.37 -9.67 -13.96
CA GLU A 95 29.14 -9.02 -15.25
C GLU A 95 28.04 -9.73 -16.02
N THR A 96 27.11 -8.95 -16.57
CA THR A 96 25.92 -9.48 -17.23
C THR A 96 25.73 -8.99 -18.67
N GLN A 97 26.66 -8.18 -19.16
CA GLN A 97 26.64 -7.71 -20.53
C GLN A 97 26.79 -8.88 -21.51
N GLY A 98 25.85 -9.00 -22.46
CA GLY A 98 25.87 -10.06 -23.47
C GLY A 98 25.30 -11.41 -23.01
N LEU A 99 24.84 -11.53 -21.75
CA LEU A 99 24.17 -12.75 -21.29
C LEU A 99 22.79 -12.90 -21.96
N LYS A 100 22.44 -14.16 -22.29
CA LYS A 100 21.16 -14.49 -22.93
C LYS A 100 20.00 -14.37 -21.94
N PRO A 101 18.79 -14.02 -22.39
CA PRO A 101 17.60 -14.20 -21.57
C PRO A 101 17.41 -15.66 -21.16
N GLY A 102 16.95 -15.88 -19.93
CA GLY A 102 16.57 -17.18 -19.38
C GLY A 102 16.95 -17.32 -17.90
N ARG A 103 16.76 -18.53 -17.36
CA ARG A 103 17.13 -18.86 -15.97
C ARG A 103 18.63 -18.99 -15.84
N TYR A 104 19.16 -18.47 -14.75
CA TYR A 104 20.51 -18.70 -14.28
C TYR A 104 20.48 -19.21 -12.83
N SER A 105 21.53 -19.90 -12.42
CA SER A 105 21.79 -20.19 -11.01
C SER A 105 23.16 -19.64 -10.64
N ALA A 106 23.21 -18.91 -9.53
CA ALA A 106 24.43 -18.45 -8.90
C ALA A 106 24.88 -19.47 -7.85
N PHE A 107 26.15 -19.85 -7.89
CA PHE A 107 26.76 -20.78 -6.95
C PHE A 107 27.95 -20.11 -6.30
N PHE A 108 28.05 -20.24 -4.97
CA PHE A 108 29.24 -19.81 -4.23
C PHE A 108 30.15 -21.02 -4.04
N HIS A 109 31.29 -21.04 -4.72
CA HIS A 109 32.20 -22.16 -4.85
C HIS A 109 33.47 -22.03 -4.01
N ALA A 110 33.98 -23.18 -3.55
CA ALA A 110 35.18 -23.30 -2.74
C ALA A 110 36.43 -23.51 -3.59
N ARG A 111 37.48 -22.71 -3.36
CA ARG A 111 38.87 -23.00 -3.72
C ARG A 111 39.11 -23.45 -5.18
N ASP A 112 38.59 -22.70 -6.17
CA ASP A 112 38.62 -23.03 -7.61
C ASP A 112 38.01 -24.41 -7.97
N LYS A 113 37.24 -25.01 -7.07
CA LYS A 113 36.49 -26.25 -7.31
C LYS A 113 35.01 -25.93 -7.50
N TYR A 114 34.24 -26.90 -7.96
CA TYR A 114 32.78 -26.76 -8.13
C TYR A 114 31.99 -27.14 -6.88
N VAL A 115 32.68 -27.42 -5.76
CA VAL A 115 32.07 -27.63 -4.44
C VAL A 115 31.51 -26.30 -3.95
N TRP A 116 30.21 -26.26 -3.72
CA TRP A 116 29.54 -25.07 -3.21
C TRP A 116 29.63 -24.91 -1.68
N LEU A 117 29.76 -23.68 -1.22
CA LEU A 117 29.83 -23.24 0.18
C LEU A 117 28.46 -22.82 0.72
N ALA A 118 27.49 -22.60 -0.16
CA ALA A 118 26.13 -22.19 0.16
C ALA A 118 25.15 -22.83 -0.85
N PRO A 119 23.87 -23.01 -0.48
CA PRO A 119 22.82 -23.37 -1.44
C PRO A 119 22.80 -22.42 -2.64
N PRO A 120 22.38 -22.89 -3.83
CA PRO A 120 22.44 -22.09 -5.03
C PRO A 120 21.33 -21.05 -5.00
N PHE A 121 21.54 -19.93 -5.69
CA PHE A 121 20.52 -18.89 -5.78
C PHE A 121 20.12 -18.71 -7.25
N ASP A 122 18.87 -19.03 -7.58
CA ASP A 122 18.38 -18.84 -8.95
C ASP A 122 18.14 -17.34 -9.23
N VAL A 123 18.49 -16.91 -10.43
CA VAL A 123 18.34 -15.54 -10.93
C VAL A 123 17.96 -15.59 -12.40
N PHE A 124 17.30 -14.57 -12.93
CA PHE A 124 16.82 -14.60 -14.31
C PHE A 124 17.22 -13.33 -15.05
N ILE A 125 17.60 -13.50 -16.31
CA ILE A 125 17.80 -12.40 -17.26
C ILE A 125 16.64 -12.45 -18.23
N THR A 126 16.01 -11.34 -18.50
CA THR A 126 14.91 -11.24 -19.48
C THR A 126 15.31 -10.27 -20.59
N LYS A 127 14.84 -10.53 -21.81
CA LYS A 127 15.08 -9.64 -22.96
C LYS A 127 14.23 -8.39 -22.76
N LYS A 128 14.80 -7.19 -23.00
CA LYS A 128 14.10 -5.89 -22.84
C LYS A 128 12.74 -5.83 -23.56
N GLU A 129 12.59 -6.57 -24.66
CA GLU A 129 11.40 -6.66 -25.52
C GLU A 129 10.43 -7.82 -25.14
N GLU A 130 10.81 -8.69 -24.19
CA GLU A 130 9.99 -9.80 -23.65
C GLU A 130 9.56 -9.57 -22.18
N HIS A 131 9.80 -8.37 -21.63
CA HIS A 131 9.21 -7.94 -20.35
C HIS A 131 7.74 -7.60 -20.56
N ASP A 132 6.88 -8.62 -20.60
CA ASP A 132 5.45 -8.37 -20.45
C ASP A 132 5.03 -8.36 -18.98
N LEU A 133 5.69 -9.13 -18.11
CA LEU A 133 5.38 -9.16 -16.67
C LEU A 133 6.19 -8.12 -15.91
N GLU A 134 5.47 -7.32 -15.15
CA GLU A 134 6.02 -6.30 -14.26
C GLU A 134 5.06 -6.13 -13.08
N PHE A 135 5.59 -5.92 -11.87
CA PHE A 135 4.75 -5.49 -10.76
C PHE A 135 4.59 -3.98 -10.81
N VAL A 136 3.39 -3.49 -10.52
CA VAL A 136 3.08 -2.05 -10.50
C VAL A 136 3.97 -1.27 -9.52
N VAL A 137 4.51 -1.95 -8.50
CA VAL A 137 5.41 -1.44 -7.47
C VAL A 137 6.58 -2.41 -7.25
N ASP A 138 7.72 -1.90 -6.77
CA ASP A 138 8.88 -2.73 -6.41
C ASP A 138 8.76 -3.34 -5.00
N GLU A 139 8.02 -2.69 -4.10
CA GLU A 139 7.81 -3.11 -2.73
C GLU A 139 6.35 -2.89 -2.28
N ILE A 140 5.84 -3.79 -1.44
CA ILE A 140 4.57 -3.63 -0.74
C ILE A 140 4.69 -4.03 0.74
N THR A 141 4.01 -3.27 1.60
CA THR A 141 3.71 -3.69 2.98
C THR A 141 2.27 -4.16 3.04
N LEU A 142 2.08 -5.45 3.30
CA LEU A 142 0.75 -6.06 3.47
C LEU A 142 0.26 -5.86 4.91
N PRO A 143 -1.03 -6.09 5.22
CA PRO A 143 -1.55 -5.96 6.58
C PRO A 143 -0.74 -6.77 7.58
N ASP A 144 -0.63 -6.27 8.81
CA ASP A 144 0.06 -6.98 9.89
C ASP A 144 -0.64 -8.30 10.21
N ALA A 145 0.15 -9.36 10.40
CA ALA A 145 -0.33 -10.61 10.99
C ALA A 145 -0.33 -10.50 12.52
N ARG A 146 -1.10 -11.35 13.20
CA ARG A 146 -1.10 -11.43 14.68
C ARG A 146 -0.90 -12.88 15.13
N GLY A 147 -0.08 -13.07 16.16
CA GLY A 147 0.23 -14.39 16.69
C GLY A 147 -1.02 -15.24 17.00
N SER A 148 -1.06 -16.45 16.44
CA SER A 148 -2.16 -17.43 16.51
C SER A 148 -3.36 -17.17 15.59
N ASP A 149 -3.45 -16.02 14.93
CA ASP A 149 -4.52 -15.74 13.96
C ASP A 149 -4.16 -16.32 12.59
N TRP A 150 -5.19 -16.71 11.83
CA TRP A 150 -5.00 -17.00 10.41
C TRP A 150 -4.74 -15.71 9.64
N TYR A 151 -3.82 -15.79 8.69
CA TYR A 151 -3.42 -14.70 7.82
C TYR A 151 -3.66 -15.05 6.36
N THR A 152 -4.18 -14.10 5.60
CA THR A 152 -4.28 -14.18 4.14
C THR A 152 -4.11 -12.79 3.53
N ALA A 153 -3.39 -12.73 2.41
CA ALA A 153 -3.23 -11.56 1.56
C ALA A 153 -2.90 -12.03 0.14
N THR A 154 -2.99 -11.16 -0.86
CA THR A 154 -2.60 -11.49 -2.24
C THR A 154 -1.82 -10.36 -2.86
N VAL A 155 -0.86 -10.71 -3.73
CA VAL A 155 -0.12 -9.76 -4.58
C VAL A 155 -0.44 -9.95 -6.05
N ALA A 156 -1.35 -10.88 -6.38
CA ALA A 156 -1.60 -11.30 -7.75
C ALA A 156 -2.16 -10.17 -8.63
N GLY A 157 -2.97 -9.29 -8.05
CA GLY A 157 -3.58 -8.16 -8.76
C GLY A 157 -2.63 -7.03 -9.12
N LEU A 158 -1.41 -7.04 -8.55
CA LEU A 158 -0.38 -6.03 -8.80
C LEU A 158 0.49 -6.36 -10.02
N ILE A 159 0.29 -7.51 -10.67
CA ILE A 159 1.07 -7.89 -11.86
C ILE A 159 0.49 -7.26 -13.14
N ARG A 160 1.35 -6.93 -14.09
CA ARG A 160 1.06 -6.44 -15.45
C ARG A 160 1.51 -7.43 -16.51
N GLY A 161 1.10 -7.17 -17.76
CA GLY A 161 1.25 -8.13 -18.87
C GLY A 161 0.13 -9.16 -18.99
N GLY A 162 -0.86 -9.12 -18.10
CA GLY A 162 -2.01 -10.04 -18.09
C GLY A 162 -1.81 -11.25 -17.17
N ASN A 163 -2.89 -11.70 -16.54
CA ASN A 163 -2.81 -12.65 -15.42
C ASN A 163 -2.89 -14.12 -15.87
N LYS A 164 -3.29 -14.36 -17.12
CA LYS A 164 -3.49 -15.72 -17.65
C LYS A 164 -2.15 -16.45 -17.71
N GLY A 165 -2.05 -17.58 -17.00
CA GLY A 165 -0.86 -18.42 -16.98
C GLY A 165 0.30 -17.90 -16.13
N VAL A 166 0.11 -16.80 -15.39
CA VAL A 166 1.09 -16.33 -14.41
C VAL A 166 1.08 -17.28 -13.20
N LYS A 167 2.28 -17.64 -12.74
CA LYS A 167 2.48 -18.45 -11.54
C LYS A 167 3.44 -17.75 -10.59
N PHE A 168 3.13 -17.85 -9.30
CA PHE A 168 3.89 -17.18 -8.25
C PHE A 168 4.76 -18.16 -7.47
N TYR A 169 5.96 -17.72 -7.10
CA TYR A 169 6.98 -18.51 -6.41
C TYR A 169 7.70 -17.67 -5.36
N ASP A 170 8.21 -18.32 -4.32
CA ASP A 170 9.07 -17.71 -3.32
C ASP A 170 10.44 -17.43 -3.94
N GLY A 171 10.79 -16.14 -4.06
CA GLY A 171 12.10 -15.70 -4.53
C GLY A 171 13.17 -15.71 -3.43
N THR A 172 12.74 -15.78 -2.16
CA THR A 172 13.59 -15.95 -0.98
C THR A 172 12.89 -16.88 0.03
N PRO A 173 13.62 -17.57 0.91
CA PRO A 173 13.02 -18.43 1.92
C PRO A 173 11.95 -17.72 2.74
N LEU A 174 10.75 -18.31 2.81
CA LEU A 174 9.67 -17.81 3.64
C LEU A 174 9.85 -18.25 5.10
N PRO A 175 9.41 -17.44 6.09
CA PRO A 175 9.26 -17.90 7.46
C PRO A 175 8.39 -19.16 7.54
N ASN A 176 8.67 -20.05 8.48
CA ASN A 176 7.97 -21.32 8.66
C ASN A 176 6.45 -21.22 8.90
N TRP A 177 5.95 -20.02 9.21
CA TRP A 177 4.54 -19.75 9.43
C TRP A 177 3.81 -19.24 8.19
N LEU A 178 4.54 -18.97 7.09
CA LEU A 178 4.02 -18.49 5.81
C LEU A 178 4.18 -19.54 4.72
N TRP A 179 3.26 -19.52 3.77
CA TRP A 179 3.43 -20.17 2.47
C TRP A 179 2.81 -19.31 1.37
N LEU A 180 3.32 -19.48 0.15
CA LEU A 180 2.84 -18.82 -1.05
C LEU A 180 2.19 -19.84 -1.98
N SER A 181 0.94 -19.60 -2.35
CA SER A 181 0.22 -20.37 -3.35
C SER A 181 0.59 -19.91 -4.76
N THR A 182 0.48 -20.82 -5.73
CA THR A 182 0.87 -20.52 -7.13
C THR A 182 0.00 -19.47 -7.83
N ASP A 183 -1.11 -19.08 -7.22
CA ASP A 183 -2.03 -18.02 -7.66
C ASP A 183 -1.66 -16.63 -7.12
N GLY A 184 -0.61 -16.53 -6.28
CA GLY A 184 -0.16 -15.27 -5.67
C GLY A 184 -0.79 -14.98 -4.31
N THR A 185 -1.59 -15.91 -3.76
CA THR A 185 -2.12 -15.84 -2.41
C THR A 185 -1.03 -16.21 -1.39
N ILE A 186 -0.76 -15.30 -0.46
CA ILE A 186 0.11 -15.49 0.69
C ILE A 186 -0.77 -15.87 1.87
N SER A 187 -0.46 -16.96 2.54
CA SER A 187 -1.23 -17.43 3.69
C SER A 187 -0.31 -17.88 4.81
N GLY A 188 -0.81 -17.81 6.04
CA GLY A 188 0.03 -18.12 7.19
C GLY A 188 -0.70 -18.21 8.51
N LYS A 189 0.01 -18.69 9.53
CA LYS A 189 -0.41 -18.63 10.92
C LYS A 189 0.80 -18.40 11.83
N PRO A 190 1.15 -17.15 12.14
CA PRO A 190 2.31 -16.86 12.98
C PRO A 190 2.16 -17.48 14.37
N TRP A 191 3.26 -17.98 14.92
CA TRP A 191 3.32 -18.42 16.31
C TRP A 191 3.47 -17.21 17.23
N ARG A 192 3.36 -17.42 18.56
CA ARG A 192 3.42 -16.35 19.58
C ARG A 192 4.67 -15.45 19.50
N LEU A 193 5.80 -16.00 19.03
CA LEU A 193 7.10 -15.31 18.94
C LEU A 193 7.56 -15.11 17.49
N SER A 194 6.67 -15.29 16.51
CA SER A 194 7.00 -15.03 15.11
C SER A 194 7.40 -13.55 14.96
N LYS A 195 8.49 -13.31 14.23
CA LYS A 195 8.94 -11.97 13.87
C LYS A 195 8.29 -11.53 12.56
N ALA A 196 8.37 -10.22 12.30
CA ALA A 196 8.06 -9.65 10.99
C ALA A 196 8.77 -10.41 9.86
N ALA A 197 8.12 -10.47 8.71
CA ALA A 197 8.60 -11.14 7.51
C ALA A 197 8.96 -10.12 6.43
N GLU A 198 10.11 -10.33 5.80
CA GLU A 198 10.53 -9.63 4.59
C GLU A 198 11.04 -10.68 3.60
N PHE A 199 10.46 -10.71 2.41
CA PHE A 199 10.76 -11.72 1.40
C PHE A 199 10.45 -11.21 -0.01
N VAL A 200 10.92 -11.94 -1.02
CA VAL A 200 10.65 -11.65 -2.43
C VAL A 200 9.65 -12.65 -2.98
N VAL A 201 8.67 -12.16 -3.72
CA VAL A 201 7.75 -12.96 -4.54
C VAL A 201 8.15 -12.82 -6.01
N TRP A 202 8.22 -13.93 -6.73
CA TRP A 202 8.39 -13.95 -8.18
C TRP A 202 7.08 -14.28 -8.89
N ALA A 203 6.81 -13.63 -10.01
CA ALA A 203 5.71 -13.92 -10.91
C ALA A 203 6.27 -14.32 -12.28
N LYS A 204 5.93 -15.52 -12.77
CA LYS A 204 6.49 -16.08 -14.00
C LYS A 204 5.41 -16.45 -15.00
N ARG A 205 5.66 -16.16 -16.28
CA ARG A 205 4.91 -16.70 -17.43
C ARG A 205 5.85 -16.93 -18.60
N GLY A 206 6.03 -18.19 -19.00
CA GLY A 206 7.02 -18.55 -20.02
C GLY A 206 8.43 -18.11 -19.61
N ASN A 207 9.05 -17.24 -20.42
CA ASN A 207 10.36 -16.64 -20.15
C ASN A 207 10.30 -15.28 -19.43
N SER A 208 9.10 -14.75 -19.20
CA SER A 208 8.88 -13.48 -18.51
C SER A 208 8.82 -13.68 -17.01
N LEU A 209 9.48 -12.78 -16.27
CA LEU A 209 9.59 -12.81 -14.81
C LEU A 209 9.50 -11.38 -14.25
N ALA A 210 8.73 -11.22 -13.19
CA ALA A 210 8.74 -10.04 -12.34
C ALA A 210 9.01 -10.42 -10.89
N SER A 211 9.52 -9.49 -10.09
CA SER A 211 9.75 -9.67 -8.65
C SER A 211 9.12 -8.54 -7.86
N LEU A 212 8.60 -8.87 -6.67
CA LEU A 212 8.04 -7.91 -5.73
C LEU A 212 8.62 -8.18 -4.34
N LYS A 213 9.12 -7.13 -3.69
CA LYS A 213 9.51 -7.19 -2.29
C LYS A 213 8.27 -7.06 -1.40
N VAL A 214 8.10 -7.98 -0.45
CA VAL A 214 6.93 -8.03 0.42
C VAL A 214 7.36 -7.93 1.88
N LYS A 215 6.69 -7.06 2.62
CA LYS A 215 6.83 -6.89 4.07
C LYS A 215 5.52 -7.20 4.79
N ILE A 216 5.61 -7.94 5.89
CA ILE A 216 4.49 -8.27 6.76
C ILE A 216 4.94 -8.09 8.22
N GLY A 217 4.35 -7.14 8.94
CA GLY A 217 4.55 -7.02 10.38
C GLY A 217 3.89 -8.20 11.12
N VAL A 218 4.41 -8.54 12.30
CA VAL A 218 3.76 -9.51 13.20
C VAL A 218 3.56 -8.87 14.56
N ARG A 219 2.30 -8.76 14.97
CA ARG A 219 1.89 -8.34 16.30
C ARG A 219 1.80 -9.54 17.23
N SER A 220 2.08 -9.32 18.51
CA SER A 220 1.83 -10.32 19.54
C SER A 220 0.33 -10.57 19.71
N ARG A 221 -0.04 -11.73 20.26
CA ARG A 221 -1.45 -12.11 20.43
C ARG A 221 -2.25 -11.13 21.29
N THR A 222 -1.60 -10.45 22.23
CA THR A 222 -2.24 -9.56 23.21
C THR A 222 -2.25 -8.10 22.78
N GLU A 223 -1.59 -7.76 21.67
CA GLU A 223 -1.61 -6.41 21.13
C GLU A 223 -2.83 -6.20 20.24
N ILE A 224 -3.38 -4.99 20.30
CA ILE A 224 -4.33 -4.48 19.32
C ILE A 224 -3.68 -4.59 17.94
N LYS A 225 -4.40 -5.19 16.99
CA LYS A 225 -3.85 -5.42 15.64
C LYS A 225 -3.63 -4.10 14.88
N VAL A 226 -4.46 -3.09 15.13
CA VAL A 226 -4.42 -1.78 14.45
C VAL A 226 -4.37 -0.64 15.48
N PRO A 227 -3.20 -0.39 16.11
CA PRO A 227 -3.05 0.70 17.08
C PRO A 227 -3.01 2.08 16.41
N GLN A 228 -2.74 2.11 15.10
CA GLN A 228 -2.74 3.32 14.29
C GLN A 228 -3.49 3.07 13.00
N LEU A 229 -4.27 4.07 12.57
CA LEU A 229 -5.10 3.98 11.38
C LEU A 229 -4.80 5.16 10.44
N ARG A 230 -4.45 4.87 9.19
CA ARG A 230 -4.31 5.85 8.11
C ARG A 230 -5.61 5.94 7.32
N VAL A 231 -6.32 7.04 7.49
CA VAL A 231 -7.56 7.35 6.77
C VAL A 231 -7.25 8.34 5.66
N MET A 232 -7.69 8.02 4.44
CA MET A 232 -7.54 8.88 3.27
C MET A 232 -8.91 9.25 2.67
N THR A 233 -9.00 10.45 2.09
CA THR A 233 -10.01 10.76 1.07
C THR A 233 -9.35 11.13 -0.24
N TYR A 234 -9.90 10.65 -1.36
CA TYR A 234 -9.33 10.85 -2.68
C TYR A 234 -10.39 10.88 -3.79
N ASN A 235 -10.66 12.08 -4.32
CA ASN A 235 -11.42 12.27 -5.56
C ASN A 235 -10.54 11.88 -6.75
N LEU A 236 -11.01 10.98 -7.60
CA LEU A 236 -10.26 10.42 -8.73
C LEU A 236 -10.40 11.21 -10.05
N TRP A 237 -11.26 12.23 -10.12
CA TRP A 237 -11.56 13.01 -11.33
C TRP A 237 -11.92 12.16 -12.55
N PHE A 238 -13.20 11.84 -12.71
CA PHE A 238 -13.69 10.90 -13.73
C PHE A 238 -12.93 9.56 -13.74
N GLY A 239 -12.59 9.06 -12.56
CA GLY A 239 -11.91 7.78 -12.35
C GLY A 239 -10.44 7.80 -12.77
N GLY A 240 -9.88 8.97 -13.05
CA GLY A 240 -8.56 9.16 -13.65
C GLY A 240 -8.58 9.01 -15.17
N GLY A 241 -9.75 8.87 -15.81
CA GLY A 241 -9.89 8.55 -17.23
C GLY A 241 -9.31 9.60 -18.20
N LYS A 242 -8.92 10.78 -17.70
CA LYS A 242 -8.21 11.81 -18.46
C LYS A 242 -6.70 11.54 -18.60
N PHE A 243 -6.16 10.58 -17.86
CA PHE A 243 -4.74 10.24 -17.87
C PHE A 243 -4.52 8.86 -18.47
N LYS A 244 -3.44 8.72 -19.23
CA LYS A 244 -3.00 7.40 -19.69
C LYS A 244 -2.54 6.56 -18.49
N ASP A 245 -2.78 5.25 -18.52
CA ASP A 245 -2.30 4.28 -17.53
C ASP A 245 -2.72 4.63 -16.08
N TYR A 246 -3.86 5.32 -15.93
CA TYR A 246 -4.33 5.88 -14.66
C TYR A 246 -4.49 4.83 -13.55
N HIS A 247 -4.94 3.63 -13.90
CA HIS A 247 -5.15 2.57 -12.92
C HIS A 247 -3.85 2.15 -12.23
N ASP A 248 -2.75 2.08 -12.99
CA ASP A 248 -1.44 1.67 -12.45
C ASP A 248 -0.84 2.76 -11.58
N LYS A 249 -1.01 4.01 -12.00
CA LYS A 249 -0.61 5.20 -11.24
C LYS A 249 -1.36 5.29 -9.92
N GLN A 250 -2.68 5.06 -9.95
CA GLN A 250 -3.52 5.00 -8.75
C GLN A 250 -3.09 3.88 -7.80
N LEU A 251 -2.79 2.70 -8.33
CA LEU A 251 -2.29 1.58 -7.50
C LEU A 251 -0.93 1.88 -6.87
N ARG A 252 0.03 2.41 -7.64
CA ARG A 252 1.31 2.88 -7.08
C ARG A 252 1.09 3.90 -5.99
N PHE A 253 0.24 4.90 -6.25
CA PHE A 253 -0.06 5.95 -5.29
C PHE A 253 -0.64 5.36 -4.00
N ILE A 254 -1.66 4.50 -4.09
CA ILE A 254 -2.31 3.89 -2.93
C ILE A 254 -1.33 3.03 -2.14
N VAL A 255 -0.57 2.14 -2.80
CA VAL A 255 0.41 1.28 -2.13
C VAL A 255 1.47 2.12 -1.42
N ASN A 256 2.04 3.13 -2.09
CA ASN A 256 3.09 3.98 -1.54
C ASN A 256 2.59 4.93 -0.44
N SER A 257 1.31 5.32 -0.47
CA SER A 257 0.68 6.15 0.57
C SER A 257 0.55 5.42 1.91
N LYS A 258 0.56 4.08 1.88
CA LYS A 258 0.29 3.21 3.02
C LYS A 258 -1.09 3.42 3.66
N ALA A 259 -2.04 4.02 2.95
CA ALA A 259 -3.43 4.17 3.41
C ALA A 259 -4.00 2.86 3.93
N ASP A 260 -4.86 2.91 4.94
CA ASP A 260 -5.53 1.73 5.49
C ASP A 260 -7.01 1.67 5.07
N ILE A 261 -7.70 2.81 5.12
CA ILE A 261 -9.09 2.98 4.65
C ILE A 261 -9.17 4.25 3.81
N ILE A 262 -9.84 4.17 2.66
CA ILE A 262 -9.94 5.27 1.69
C ILE A 262 -11.40 5.53 1.35
N GLY A 263 -11.85 6.77 1.54
CA GLY A 263 -13.05 7.28 0.87
C GLY A 263 -12.70 7.76 -0.53
N ILE A 264 -13.31 7.16 -1.55
CA ILE A 264 -13.07 7.46 -2.96
C ILE A 264 -14.27 8.25 -3.51
N GLN A 265 -14.01 9.25 -4.35
CA GLN A 265 -15.03 9.99 -5.11
C GLN A 265 -14.71 9.96 -6.61
N GLU A 266 -15.70 10.25 -7.46
CA GLU A 266 -15.53 10.29 -8.92
C GLU A 266 -15.02 8.99 -9.55
N ASP A 267 -15.48 7.85 -9.08
CA ASP A 267 -14.93 6.54 -9.44
C ASP A 267 -15.68 5.81 -10.56
N GLY A 268 -16.48 6.54 -11.35
CA GLY A 268 -17.24 5.97 -12.46
C GLY A 268 -18.24 4.92 -12.01
N ASP A 269 -19.17 5.32 -11.13
CA ASP A 269 -20.26 4.49 -10.61
C ASP A 269 -19.78 3.19 -9.92
N GLY A 270 -18.69 3.31 -9.16
CA GLY A 270 -18.15 2.21 -8.36
C GLY A 270 -17.12 1.32 -9.07
N GLU A 271 -17.00 1.41 -10.39
CA GLU A 271 -16.18 0.48 -11.16
C GLU A 271 -14.68 0.64 -10.87
N ARG A 272 -14.21 1.87 -10.62
CA ARG A 272 -12.79 2.10 -10.32
C ARG A 272 -12.43 1.64 -8.92
N ALA A 273 -13.27 1.91 -7.92
CA ALA A 273 -13.05 1.42 -6.57
C ALA A 273 -12.97 -0.11 -6.54
N LYS A 274 -13.90 -0.80 -7.23
CA LYS A 274 -13.85 -2.24 -7.39
C LYS A 274 -12.54 -2.73 -8.02
N ALA A 275 -12.14 -2.15 -9.15
CA ALA A 275 -10.91 -2.55 -9.83
C ALA A 275 -9.65 -2.34 -8.96
N LEU A 276 -9.60 -1.24 -8.21
CA LEU A 276 -8.51 -0.97 -7.28
C LEU A 276 -8.49 -1.99 -6.13
N ALA A 277 -9.65 -2.28 -5.53
CA ALA A 277 -9.75 -3.26 -4.45
C ALA A 277 -9.35 -4.67 -4.90
N GLU A 278 -9.85 -5.12 -6.05
CA GLU A 278 -9.49 -6.42 -6.61
C GLU A 278 -7.99 -6.53 -6.89
N ALA A 279 -7.37 -5.46 -7.40
CA ALA A 279 -5.94 -5.42 -7.65
C ALA A 279 -5.09 -5.44 -6.36
N LEU A 280 -5.55 -4.73 -5.31
CA LEU A 280 -4.88 -4.64 -4.01
C LEU A 280 -5.14 -5.86 -3.10
N GLY A 281 -6.16 -6.68 -3.41
CA GLY A 281 -6.67 -7.69 -2.50
C GLY A 281 -7.40 -7.10 -1.29
N TRP A 282 -8.03 -5.92 -1.45
CA TRP A 282 -8.74 -5.19 -0.41
C TRP A 282 -10.25 -5.42 -0.48
N HIS A 283 -10.95 -4.99 0.57
CA HIS A 283 -12.40 -4.94 0.62
C HIS A 283 -12.90 -3.62 0.06
N TYR A 284 -14.11 -3.63 -0.51
CA TYR A 284 -14.75 -2.41 -0.98
C TYR A 284 -16.26 -2.40 -0.77
N TRP A 285 -16.81 -1.19 -0.65
CA TRP A 285 -18.20 -0.88 -0.91
C TRP A 285 -18.24 0.20 -1.98
N ALA A 286 -19.15 0.08 -2.94
CA ALA A 286 -19.24 1.02 -4.04
C ALA A 286 -20.67 1.47 -4.29
N SER A 287 -20.88 2.78 -4.34
CA SER A 287 -22.18 3.35 -4.74
C SER A 287 -22.29 3.47 -6.26
N LYS A 288 -23.51 3.70 -6.74
CA LYS A 288 -23.80 4.08 -8.13
C LYS A 288 -23.89 5.59 -8.34
N VAL A 289 -23.42 6.37 -7.37
CA VAL A 289 -23.48 7.84 -7.39
C VAL A 289 -22.16 8.45 -6.93
N SER A 290 -21.05 7.88 -7.43
CA SER A 290 -19.72 8.52 -7.43
C SER A 290 -19.05 8.68 -6.07
N HIS A 291 -19.29 7.74 -5.16
CA HIS A 291 -18.55 7.62 -3.90
C HIS A 291 -18.46 6.17 -3.42
N SER A 292 -17.30 5.77 -2.90
CA SER A 292 -16.98 4.38 -2.55
C SER A 292 -16.01 4.32 -1.38
N ILE A 293 -15.91 3.15 -0.75
CA ILE A 293 -14.99 2.87 0.35
C ILE A 293 -14.05 1.75 -0.07
N LEU A 294 -12.74 1.94 0.11
CA LEU A 294 -11.72 0.90 0.03
C LEU A 294 -11.16 0.66 1.42
N SER A 295 -10.94 -0.60 1.79
CA SER A 295 -10.44 -0.96 3.11
C SER A 295 -9.52 -2.17 3.05
N LYS A 296 -8.35 -2.07 3.69
CA LYS A 296 -7.50 -3.24 3.99
C LYS A 296 -8.23 -4.28 4.84
N TYR A 297 -9.25 -3.86 5.58
CA TYR A 297 -9.96 -4.63 6.57
C TYR A 297 -11.39 -4.99 6.13
N PRO A 298 -11.96 -6.10 6.64
CA PRO A 298 -13.30 -6.54 6.26
C PRO A 298 -14.39 -5.47 6.48
N ILE A 299 -15.20 -5.27 5.45
CA ILE A 299 -16.46 -4.52 5.53
C ILE A 299 -17.57 -5.49 5.90
N ARG A 300 -18.32 -5.22 6.98
CA ARG A 300 -19.35 -6.14 7.48
C ARG A 300 -20.76 -5.72 7.13
N TYR A 301 -21.06 -4.46 7.41
CA TYR A 301 -22.38 -3.88 7.20
C TYR A 301 -22.20 -2.56 6.48
N THR A 302 -23.15 -2.26 5.60
CA THR A 302 -23.18 -0.99 4.87
C THR A 302 -24.53 -0.33 5.10
N SER A 303 -24.51 1.00 5.22
CA SER A 303 -25.71 1.84 5.33
C SER A 303 -26.38 2.05 3.96
N GLY A 304 -25.79 1.50 2.89
CA GLY A 304 -26.21 1.75 1.52
C GLY A 304 -25.94 3.19 1.08
N ASN A 305 -26.55 3.57 -0.03
CA ASN A 305 -26.47 4.93 -0.56
C ASN A 305 -27.52 5.83 0.08
N ILE A 306 -27.08 6.90 0.73
CA ILE A 306 -27.90 7.95 1.33
C ILE A 306 -27.61 9.26 0.58
N ASN A 307 -28.47 9.58 -0.38
CA ASN A 307 -28.32 10.78 -1.21
C ASN A 307 -26.95 10.83 -1.93
N ARG A 308 -26.00 11.62 -1.41
CA ARG A 308 -24.63 11.79 -1.92
C ARG A 308 -23.56 11.26 -0.96
N SER A 309 -23.93 10.33 -0.09
CA SER A 309 -23.02 9.67 0.85
C SER A 309 -23.38 8.20 1.09
N GLY A 310 -22.50 7.48 1.76
CA GLY A 310 -22.79 6.16 2.29
C GLY A 310 -21.79 5.76 3.36
N GLY A 311 -22.14 4.74 4.12
CA GLY A 311 -21.41 4.31 5.30
C GLY A 311 -21.16 2.81 5.35
N ALA A 312 -20.11 2.42 6.05
CA ALA A 312 -19.80 1.03 6.34
C ALA A 312 -19.18 0.87 7.73
N ARG A 313 -19.53 -0.24 8.39
CA ARG A 313 -18.81 -0.71 9.58
C ARG A 313 -17.66 -1.61 9.14
N ILE A 314 -16.46 -1.25 9.57
CA ILE A 314 -15.19 -1.88 9.19
C ILE A 314 -14.56 -2.54 10.42
N GLU A 315 -14.20 -3.82 10.31
CA GLU A 315 -13.57 -4.58 11.40
C GLU A 315 -12.04 -4.56 11.30
N LEU A 316 -11.40 -3.73 12.11
CA LEU A 316 -9.94 -3.63 12.16
C LEU A 316 -9.29 -4.86 12.80
N ASP A 317 -9.94 -5.39 13.84
CA ASP A 317 -9.45 -6.52 14.62
C ASP A 317 -10.56 -7.48 15.04
N SER A 318 -11.27 -8.03 14.04
CA SER A 318 -12.44 -8.90 14.27
C SER A 318 -13.48 -8.17 15.15
N ASP A 319 -14.02 -8.82 16.18
CA ASP A 319 -15.00 -8.21 17.09
C ASP A 319 -14.39 -7.28 18.15
N TRP A 320 -13.05 -7.18 18.23
CA TRP A 320 -12.37 -6.39 19.28
C TRP A 320 -12.23 -4.92 18.93
N GLN A 321 -12.11 -4.60 17.64
CA GLN A 321 -11.88 -3.23 17.18
C GLN A 321 -12.57 -3.01 15.84
N SER A 322 -13.47 -2.02 15.81
CA SER A 322 -14.25 -1.63 14.64
C SER A 322 -14.35 -0.11 14.55
N VAL A 323 -14.60 0.37 13.33
CA VAL A 323 -14.88 1.78 13.07
C VAL A 323 -16.09 1.91 12.14
N ASN A 324 -16.82 3.00 12.29
CA ASN A 324 -17.86 3.42 11.36
C ASN A 324 -17.27 4.45 10.40
N PHE A 325 -17.35 4.18 9.11
CA PHE A 325 -16.69 4.96 8.07
C PHE A 325 -17.69 5.43 7.02
N TRP A 326 -17.82 6.74 6.86
CA TRP A 326 -18.70 7.38 5.91
C TRP A 326 -17.91 8.15 4.86
N VAL A 327 -18.36 8.07 3.61
CA VAL A 327 -17.82 8.82 2.49
C VAL A 327 -18.91 9.67 1.85
N ALA A 328 -18.61 10.92 1.53
CA ALA A 328 -19.51 11.85 0.85
C ALA A 328 -18.88 12.40 -0.44
N HIS A 329 -19.73 12.70 -1.42
CA HIS A 329 -19.36 13.45 -2.61
C HIS A 329 -20.51 14.40 -2.98
N LEU A 330 -20.50 15.60 -2.43
CA LEU A 330 -21.64 16.52 -2.50
C LEU A 330 -21.81 17.14 -3.89
N ASN A 331 -22.90 17.89 -4.11
CA ASN A 331 -23.12 18.59 -5.37
C ASN A 331 -22.06 19.67 -5.63
N TYR A 332 -21.53 19.72 -6.85
CA TYR A 332 -20.43 20.63 -7.22
C TYR A 332 -20.88 22.01 -7.74
N LYS A 333 -22.18 22.19 -8.04
CA LYS A 333 -22.73 23.45 -8.58
C LYS A 333 -23.96 23.94 -7.82
N PRO A 334 -24.15 25.27 -7.73
CA PRO A 334 -23.17 26.34 -8.00
C PRO A 334 -21.95 26.28 -7.05
N TYR A 335 -20.88 27.01 -7.35
CA TYR A 335 -19.63 27.01 -6.56
C TYR A 335 -19.35 28.40 -5.98
N GLY A 336 -19.45 28.53 -4.65
CA GLY A 336 -19.37 29.81 -3.96
C GLY A 336 -18.09 30.63 -4.19
N PRO A 337 -16.88 30.02 -4.25
CA PRO A 337 -15.67 30.76 -4.59
C PRO A 337 -15.72 31.43 -5.96
N TYR A 338 -16.36 30.84 -6.98
CA TYR A 338 -16.60 31.53 -8.26
C TYR A 338 -17.60 32.67 -8.11
N ASP A 339 -18.64 32.47 -7.30
CA ASP A 339 -19.64 33.51 -7.05
C ASP A 339 -19.02 34.75 -6.40
N PHE A 340 -18.09 34.59 -5.45
CA PHE A 340 -17.32 35.68 -4.87
C PHE A 340 -16.28 36.26 -5.84
N CYS A 341 -15.38 35.41 -6.36
CA CYS A 341 -14.19 35.87 -7.08
C CYS A 341 -14.44 36.30 -8.51
N TYR A 342 -15.40 35.65 -9.19
CA TYR A 342 -15.66 35.91 -10.59
C TYR A 342 -16.88 36.77 -10.81
N SER A 343 -17.96 36.49 -10.07
CA SER A 343 -19.25 37.19 -10.20
C SER A 343 -19.43 38.36 -9.23
N GLY A 344 -18.56 38.51 -8.22
CA GLY A 344 -18.64 39.61 -7.24
C GLY A 344 -19.93 39.60 -6.40
N MET A 345 -20.53 38.42 -6.18
CA MET A 345 -21.77 38.30 -5.43
C MET A 345 -21.57 38.62 -3.94
N LYS A 346 -22.61 39.19 -3.31
CA LYS A 346 -22.63 39.43 -1.86
C LYS A 346 -22.86 38.11 -1.10
N ALA A 347 -22.33 38.05 0.12
CA ALA A 347 -22.41 36.88 1.00
C ALA A 347 -23.83 36.30 1.14
N ASP A 348 -24.86 37.12 1.29
CA ASP A 348 -26.25 36.69 1.45
C ASP A 348 -26.75 35.92 0.21
N LYS A 349 -26.34 36.37 -0.99
CA LYS A 349 -26.68 35.69 -2.24
C LYS A 349 -25.87 34.42 -2.46
N VAL A 350 -24.59 34.41 -2.07
CA VAL A 350 -23.76 33.19 -2.11
C VAL A 350 -24.31 32.15 -1.13
N MET A 351 -24.71 32.56 0.07
CA MET A 351 -25.37 31.68 1.04
C MET A 351 -26.64 31.05 0.47
N GLN A 352 -27.51 31.85 -0.18
CA GLN A 352 -28.68 31.29 -0.86
C GLN A 352 -28.28 30.24 -1.91
N ARG A 353 -27.25 30.51 -2.71
CA ARG A 353 -26.75 29.59 -3.74
C ARG A 353 -26.12 28.33 -3.18
N GLU A 354 -25.47 28.41 -2.01
CA GLU A 354 -25.04 27.22 -1.26
C GLU A 354 -26.24 26.33 -0.92
N TYR A 355 -27.37 26.89 -0.49
CA TYR A 355 -28.59 26.10 -0.28
C TYR A 355 -29.22 25.62 -1.59
N ASP A 356 -29.26 26.45 -2.64
CA ASP A 356 -29.78 26.07 -3.96
C ASP A 356 -28.97 24.92 -4.59
N SER A 357 -27.68 24.77 -4.22
CA SER A 357 -26.85 23.63 -4.63
C SER A 357 -27.33 22.29 -4.08
N GLY A 358 -28.11 22.30 -3.00
CA GLY A 358 -28.52 21.10 -2.26
C GLY A 358 -27.44 20.51 -1.35
N ARG A 359 -26.20 21.01 -1.36
CA ARG A 359 -25.12 20.49 -0.49
C ARG A 359 -25.49 20.51 1.01
N PRO A 360 -26.09 21.59 1.58
CA PRO A 360 -26.45 21.60 3.00
C PRO A 360 -27.44 20.49 3.37
N THR A 361 -28.46 20.26 2.54
CA THR A 361 -29.44 19.17 2.74
C THR A 361 -28.79 17.79 2.62
N GLN A 362 -27.84 17.61 1.69
CA GLN A 362 -27.11 16.35 1.54
C GLN A 362 -26.28 16.02 2.80
N VAL A 363 -25.65 17.02 3.42
CA VAL A 363 -24.95 16.84 4.69
C VAL A 363 -25.93 16.52 5.82
N GLU A 364 -27.07 17.20 5.89
CA GLU A 364 -28.11 16.92 6.90
C GLU A 364 -28.65 15.50 6.80
N ASP A 365 -28.96 15.02 5.59
CA ASP A 365 -29.40 13.65 5.35
C ASP A 365 -28.34 12.63 5.79
N THR A 366 -27.08 12.92 5.52
CA THR A 366 -25.93 12.10 5.93
C THR A 366 -25.83 12.03 7.45
N LEU A 367 -25.84 13.17 8.14
CA LEU A 367 -25.78 13.24 9.61
C LEU A 367 -27.00 12.58 10.27
N LYS A 368 -28.18 12.69 9.66
CA LYS A 368 -29.39 12.00 10.11
C LYS A 368 -29.25 10.48 10.00
N ALA A 369 -28.62 9.97 8.94
CA ALA A 369 -28.33 8.56 8.79
C ALA A 369 -27.24 8.07 9.77
N MET A 370 -26.26 8.92 10.06
CA MET A 370 -25.20 8.69 11.06
C MET A 370 -25.68 8.80 12.52
N LYS A 371 -26.97 9.04 12.78
CA LYS A 371 -27.48 9.34 14.13
C LYS A 371 -27.12 8.29 15.17
N TYR A 372 -27.07 7.01 14.80
CA TYR A 372 -26.64 5.94 15.71
C TYR A 372 -25.13 6.03 15.94
N ASP A 373 -24.35 6.05 14.86
CA ASP A 373 -22.89 6.10 14.90
C ASP A 373 -22.37 7.32 15.69
N LEU A 374 -23.00 8.49 15.54
CA LEU A 374 -22.67 9.70 16.30
C LEU A 374 -22.85 9.52 17.81
N ARG A 375 -23.85 8.73 18.24
CA ARG A 375 -24.10 8.45 19.66
C ARG A 375 -23.17 7.40 20.23
N THR A 376 -22.65 6.51 19.39
CA THR A 376 -21.79 5.40 19.78
C THR A 376 -20.34 5.61 19.40
N ALA A 377 -19.97 6.82 18.95
CA ALA A 377 -18.63 7.14 18.45
C ALA A 377 -17.52 6.89 19.49
N ASP A 378 -17.83 7.01 20.79
CA ASP A 378 -16.89 6.71 21.88
C ASP A 378 -16.64 5.21 22.07
N ILE A 379 -17.50 4.35 21.51
CA ILE A 379 -17.35 2.89 21.50
C ILE A 379 -16.76 2.44 20.16
N GLU A 380 -17.33 2.92 19.06
CA GLU A 380 -16.87 2.63 17.70
C GLU A 380 -16.55 3.95 16.99
N PRO A 381 -15.26 4.32 16.88
CA PRO A 381 -14.82 5.53 16.22
C PRO A 381 -15.52 5.80 14.89
N LEU A 382 -15.94 7.04 14.70
CA LEU A 382 -16.68 7.47 13.52
C LEU A 382 -15.82 8.40 12.66
N PHE A 383 -15.76 8.11 11.37
CA PHE A 383 -15.12 8.95 10.36
C PHE A 383 -16.11 9.35 9.29
N LEU A 384 -16.10 10.63 8.89
CA LEU A 384 -16.81 11.15 7.72
C LEU A 384 -15.79 11.85 6.82
N VAL A 385 -15.59 11.28 5.64
CA VAL A 385 -14.59 11.78 4.69
C VAL A 385 -15.25 12.14 3.36
N GLY A 386 -14.57 12.91 2.53
CA GLY A 386 -15.01 13.09 1.15
C GLY A 386 -14.73 14.46 0.56
N ASP A 387 -15.24 14.64 -0.65
CA ASP A 387 -15.29 15.92 -1.37
C ASP A 387 -16.62 16.61 -1.08
N PHE A 388 -16.55 17.70 -0.32
CA PHE A 388 -17.72 18.46 0.10
C PHE A 388 -18.07 19.58 -0.88
N ASN A 389 -17.25 19.79 -1.93
CA ASN A 389 -17.47 20.78 -2.98
C ASN A 389 -17.73 22.22 -2.47
N ALA A 390 -17.28 22.52 -1.25
CA ALA A 390 -17.39 23.82 -0.62
C ALA A 390 -16.24 23.99 0.40
N PRO A 391 -15.69 25.22 0.55
CA PRO A 391 -14.61 25.46 1.49
C PRO A 391 -14.98 25.24 2.97
N SER A 392 -13.96 25.23 3.83
CA SER A 392 -14.17 25.20 5.27
C SER A 392 -14.54 26.58 5.83
N HIS A 393 -15.50 26.61 6.76
CA HIS A 393 -15.79 27.77 7.60
C HIS A 393 -14.60 28.16 8.50
N LEU A 394 -13.66 27.24 8.73
CA LEU A 394 -12.41 27.49 9.47
C LEU A 394 -11.33 28.15 8.61
N ASP A 395 -11.43 28.02 7.28
CA ASP A 395 -10.39 28.49 6.34
C ASP A 395 -10.66 29.91 5.84
N TRP A 396 -11.94 30.30 5.79
CA TRP A 396 -12.36 31.64 5.38
C TRP A 396 -12.38 32.55 6.61
N THR A 397 -11.36 33.39 6.74
CA THR A 397 -11.18 34.31 7.87
C THR A 397 -11.04 35.75 7.38
N ASP A 398 -11.21 36.72 8.28
CA ASP A 398 -11.01 38.13 7.92
C ASP A 398 -9.59 38.45 7.45
N LYS A 399 -8.59 37.71 7.94
CA LYS A 399 -7.18 37.87 7.53
C LYS A 399 -6.94 37.41 6.08
N ARG A 400 -7.78 36.51 5.57
CA ARG A 400 -7.69 35.97 4.20
C ARG A 400 -8.61 36.68 3.19
N LYS A 401 -9.23 37.81 3.57
CA LYS A 401 -10.07 38.64 2.68
C LYS A 401 -9.47 38.87 1.31
N LYS A 402 -8.16 39.18 1.24
CA LYS A 402 -7.49 39.45 -0.04
C LYS A 402 -7.48 38.23 -0.95
N LYS A 403 -7.24 37.02 -0.41
CA LYS A 403 -7.29 35.76 -1.15
C LYS A 403 -8.74 35.47 -1.57
N ASN A 404 -9.67 35.68 -0.66
CA ASN A 404 -11.09 35.36 -0.83
C ASN A 404 -11.86 36.50 -1.51
N CYS A 405 -11.19 37.25 -2.39
CA CYS A 405 -11.80 38.24 -3.28
C CYS A 405 -12.63 39.32 -2.55
N GLY A 406 -12.14 39.74 -1.39
CA GLY A 406 -12.76 40.74 -0.52
C GLY A 406 -13.66 40.16 0.57
N GLN A 407 -14.03 38.87 0.49
CA GLN A 407 -14.88 38.23 1.49
C GLN A 407 -14.08 37.76 2.71
N GLY A 408 -14.53 38.12 3.91
CA GLY A 408 -13.91 37.70 5.15
C GLY A 408 -14.41 36.35 5.63
N LYS A 409 -14.71 36.29 6.93
CA LYS A 409 -15.37 35.11 7.51
C LYS A 409 -16.65 34.78 6.73
N PHE A 410 -16.81 33.50 6.39
CA PHE A 410 -18.02 32.98 5.78
C PHE A 410 -18.34 31.60 6.36
N ASN A 411 -19.55 31.43 6.89
CA ASN A 411 -19.97 30.20 7.57
C ASN A 411 -20.47 29.18 6.55
N TRP A 412 -19.56 28.53 5.82
CA TRP A 412 -19.90 27.48 4.85
C TRP A 412 -20.75 26.37 5.52
N PRO A 413 -22.02 26.18 5.13
CA PRO A 413 -22.92 25.27 5.86
C PRO A 413 -22.45 23.82 5.85
N THR A 414 -21.79 23.39 4.77
CA THR A 414 -21.32 22.02 4.58
C THR A 414 -20.22 21.59 5.54
N SER A 415 -19.38 22.53 5.99
CA SER A 415 -18.34 22.27 6.99
C SER A 415 -18.78 22.64 8.40
N MET A 416 -19.72 23.58 8.58
CA MET A 416 -20.32 23.90 9.88
C MET A 416 -21.09 22.69 10.45
N LYS A 417 -21.95 22.06 9.64
CA LYS A 417 -22.87 21.02 10.11
C LYS A 417 -22.19 19.80 10.74
N PRO A 418 -21.10 19.22 10.17
CA PRO A 418 -20.36 18.15 10.84
C PRO A 418 -19.81 18.59 12.21
N THR A 419 -19.30 19.82 12.31
CA THR A 419 -18.79 20.36 13.58
C THR A 419 -19.88 20.63 14.61
N GLU A 420 -21.06 21.09 14.17
CA GLU A 420 -22.24 21.24 15.03
C GLU A 420 -22.78 19.88 15.52
N ALA A 421 -22.57 18.81 14.75
CA ALA A 421 -22.87 17.44 15.14
C ALA A 421 -21.81 16.81 16.07
N GLY A 422 -20.76 17.55 16.43
CA GLY A 422 -19.70 17.10 17.34
C GLY A 422 -18.50 16.45 16.65
N MET A 423 -18.45 16.41 15.31
CA MET A 423 -17.30 15.89 14.58
C MET A 423 -16.18 16.93 14.48
N ILE A 424 -14.94 16.46 14.38
CA ILE A 424 -13.74 17.30 14.43
C ILE A 424 -12.99 17.21 13.09
N ASP A 425 -12.65 18.35 12.49
CA ASP A 425 -11.83 18.44 11.26
C ASP A 425 -10.37 18.08 11.57
N SER A 426 -9.91 16.89 11.16
CA SER A 426 -8.58 16.40 11.51
C SER A 426 -7.45 17.24 10.94
N TYR A 427 -7.65 17.86 9.78
CA TYR A 427 -6.64 18.72 9.18
C TYR A 427 -6.41 19.96 10.02
N ARG A 428 -7.47 20.55 10.58
CA ARG A 428 -7.36 21.73 11.47
C ARG A 428 -6.93 21.40 12.89
N VAL A 429 -7.02 20.13 13.31
CA VAL A 429 -6.34 19.67 14.53
C VAL A 429 -4.82 19.68 14.33
N ALA A 430 -4.34 19.07 13.24
CA ALA A 430 -2.90 19.04 12.95
C ALA A 430 -2.33 20.41 12.52
N HIS A 431 -3.15 21.22 11.84
CA HIS A 431 -2.79 22.52 11.26
C HIS A 431 -3.77 23.63 11.68
N PRO A 432 -3.71 24.13 12.93
CA PRO A 432 -4.71 25.06 13.45
C PRO A 432 -4.79 26.42 12.75
N ASN A 433 -3.71 26.84 12.10
CA ASN A 433 -3.62 28.17 11.48
C ASN A 433 -3.85 28.12 9.95
N PRO A 434 -5.01 28.57 9.44
CA PRO A 434 -5.32 28.53 8.01
C PRO A 434 -4.48 29.46 7.14
N ASP A 435 -3.75 30.42 7.73
CA ASP A 435 -2.83 31.29 6.99
C ASP A 435 -1.46 30.66 6.75
N GLN A 436 -1.05 29.72 7.61
CA GLN A 436 0.21 28.99 7.47
C GLN A 436 0.02 27.75 6.60
N ASP A 437 -1.06 27.02 6.88
CA ASP A 437 -1.31 25.71 6.30
C ASP A 437 -2.71 25.71 5.69
N GLU A 438 -2.79 26.14 4.43
CA GLU A 438 -4.08 26.32 3.76
C GLU A 438 -4.79 24.98 3.49
N GLY A 439 -4.01 23.91 3.30
CA GLY A 439 -4.53 22.60 2.95
C GLY A 439 -5.25 22.53 1.61
N ILE A 440 -4.87 23.35 0.61
CA ILE A 440 -5.49 23.33 -0.73
C ILE A 440 -5.56 21.90 -1.26
N THR A 441 -6.77 21.43 -1.56
CA THR A 441 -7.01 20.13 -2.19
C THR A 441 -7.49 20.25 -3.63
N TYR A 442 -8.19 21.34 -3.99
CA TYR A 442 -8.74 21.50 -5.34
C TYR A 442 -7.85 22.32 -6.28
N GLY A 443 -7.71 21.84 -7.52
CA GLY A 443 -6.99 22.48 -8.60
C GLY A 443 -5.45 22.45 -8.51
N PRO A 444 -4.77 21.45 -7.92
CA PRO A 444 -3.31 21.46 -7.81
C PRO A 444 -2.61 21.40 -9.19
N ILE A 445 -3.35 21.03 -10.24
CA ILE A 445 -2.89 20.97 -11.64
C ILE A 445 -3.62 21.97 -12.56
N THR A 446 -4.54 22.76 -12.02
CA THR A 446 -5.42 23.66 -12.78
C THR A 446 -5.27 25.09 -12.27
N PRO A 447 -4.16 25.79 -12.59
CA PRO A 447 -3.93 27.16 -12.10
C PRO A 447 -4.85 28.19 -12.78
N TRP A 448 -5.48 27.85 -13.91
CA TRP A 448 -6.25 28.78 -14.72
C TRP A 448 -7.61 28.21 -15.11
N ASN A 449 -8.68 28.97 -14.82
CA ASN A 449 -10.03 28.66 -15.21
C ASN A 449 -10.30 29.18 -16.63
N LYS A 450 -10.47 28.26 -17.58
CA LYS A 450 -10.67 28.61 -19.00
C LYS A 450 -12.04 29.21 -19.28
N ASP A 451 -13.08 28.78 -18.57
CA ASP A 451 -14.46 29.23 -18.80
C ASP A 451 -14.63 30.70 -18.39
N TRP A 452 -13.88 31.13 -17.38
CA TRP A 452 -13.93 32.49 -16.85
C TRP A 452 -12.76 33.39 -17.28
N GLY A 453 -11.70 32.81 -17.84
CA GLY A 453 -10.49 33.55 -18.21
C GLY A 453 -9.82 34.20 -16.99
N LYS A 454 -9.78 33.50 -15.86
CA LYS A 454 -9.25 33.98 -14.57
C LYS A 454 -8.44 32.88 -13.87
N GLU A 455 -7.61 33.25 -12.91
CA GLU A 455 -6.91 32.29 -12.02
C GLU A 455 -7.91 31.45 -11.23
N GLU A 456 -7.62 30.16 -11.05
CA GLU A 456 -8.49 29.24 -10.31
C GLU A 456 -8.44 29.53 -8.80
N PRO A 457 -9.59 29.78 -8.12
CA PRO A 457 -9.63 29.87 -6.66
C PRO A 457 -9.39 28.49 -6.05
N HIS A 458 -8.13 28.28 -5.65
CA HIS A 458 -7.67 27.08 -4.98
C HIS A 458 -8.16 27.01 -3.51
N GLU A 459 -8.95 26.00 -3.22
CA GLU A 459 -9.62 25.79 -1.93
C GLU A 459 -9.35 24.39 -1.36
N ARG A 460 -9.62 24.24 -0.06
CA ARG A 460 -9.70 22.93 0.60
C ARG A 460 -11.15 22.48 0.57
N LEU A 461 -11.44 21.48 -0.27
CA LEU A 461 -12.78 20.93 -0.49
C LEU A 461 -12.93 19.50 0.04
N ASP A 462 -11.80 18.83 0.29
CA ASP A 462 -11.76 17.45 0.74
C ASP A 462 -11.43 17.39 2.23
N PHE A 463 -12.23 16.63 2.99
CA PHE A 463 -12.19 16.63 4.45
C PHE A 463 -12.10 15.22 5.02
N ILE A 464 -11.51 15.13 6.22
CA ILE A 464 -11.60 13.98 7.11
C ILE A 464 -12.10 14.52 8.45
N TYR A 465 -13.37 14.28 8.75
CA TYR A 465 -13.95 14.52 10.05
C TYR A 465 -13.92 13.23 10.87
N TYR A 466 -13.68 13.34 12.17
CA TYR A 466 -13.69 12.19 13.08
C TYR A 466 -14.43 12.50 14.39
N MET A 467 -14.84 11.45 15.11
CA MET A 467 -15.41 11.52 16.45
C MET A 467 -15.12 10.22 17.22
N GLY A 468 -14.90 10.33 18.53
CA GLY A 468 -14.74 9.21 19.45
C GLY A 468 -13.61 9.41 20.47
N ALA A 469 -13.86 9.07 21.74
CA ALA A 469 -12.92 9.24 22.85
C ALA A 469 -11.57 8.52 22.66
N GLY A 470 -11.55 7.41 21.93
CA GLY A 470 -10.35 6.62 21.67
C GLY A 470 -9.51 7.07 20.48
N VAL A 471 -9.83 8.20 19.84
CA VAL A 471 -9.22 8.64 18.57
C VAL A 471 -8.42 9.92 18.75
N GLU A 472 -7.13 9.87 18.41
CA GLU A 472 -6.24 11.03 18.45
C GLU A 472 -5.60 11.25 17.08
N VAL A 473 -5.61 12.50 16.60
CA VAL A 473 -4.89 12.89 15.38
C VAL A 473 -3.40 12.96 15.70
N VAL A 474 -2.60 12.12 15.05
CA VAL A 474 -1.13 12.18 15.12
C VAL A 474 -0.60 13.22 14.13
N ASP A 475 -1.10 13.17 12.89
CA ASP A 475 -0.75 14.11 11.83
C ASP A 475 -1.80 14.06 10.71
N SER A 476 -1.92 15.12 9.92
CA SER A 476 -2.79 15.21 8.75
C SER A 476 -2.08 15.97 7.64
N TRP A 477 -2.10 15.47 6.41
CA TRP A 477 -1.38 16.11 5.31
C TRP A 477 -2.09 15.96 3.96
N VAL A 478 -1.82 16.93 3.08
CA VAL A 478 -2.29 16.93 1.70
C VAL A 478 -1.22 16.32 0.80
N MET A 479 -1.57 15.25 0.11
CA MET A 479 -0.71 14.57 -0.87
C MET A 479 -0.90 15.23 -2.24
N LYS A 480 0.02 16.13 -2.57
CA LYS A 480 -0.01 16.92 -3.80
C LYS A 480 0.69 16.19 -4.97
N PRO A 481 0.41 16.58 -6.23
CA PRO A 481 1.20 16.15 -7.37
C PRO A 481 2.70 16.44 -7.14
N PRO A 482 3.62 15.60 -7.66
CA PRO A 482 5.06 15.86 -7.55
C PRO A 482 5.44 17.20 -8.21
N LYS A 483 6.53 17.84 -7.76
CA LYS A 483 6.91 19.20 -8.24
C LYS A 483 7.85 19.23 -9.46
N SER A 484 8.39 18.11 -9.95
CA SER A 484 9.49 18.12 -10.95
C SER A 484 9.22 17.34 -12.26
N GLY A 485 9.41 18.00 -13.41
CA GLY A 485 9.86 17.38 -14.67
C GLY A 485 8.81 17.05 -15.72
N HIS A 486 7.94 16.07 -15.45
CA HIS A 486 6.59 15.96 -16.01
C HIS A 486 5.69 15.25 -14.96
N PRO A 487 5.25 15.99 -13.93
CA PRO A 487 4.56 15.43 -12.76
C PRO A 487 3.07 15.12 -12.98
N LEU A 488 2.53 15.45 -14.14
CA LEU A 488 1.22 14.96 -14.59
C LEU A 488 1.28 13.46 -14.97
N ASP A 489 2.49 12.88 -15.07
CA ASP A 489 2.63 11.49 -15.49
C ASP A 489 2.32 10.50 -14.37
N GLU A 490 2.38 10.82 -13.09
CA GLU A 490 1.99 9.87 -12.02
C GLU A 490 0.76 10.33 -11.21
N TRP A 491 0.38 11.61 -11.31
CA TRP A 491 -0.84 12.10 -10.68
C TRP A 491 -2.05 11.95 -11.60
N THR A 492 -3.18 11.49 -11.05
CA THR A 492 -4.37 11.14 -11.87
C THR A 492 -5.63 11.91 -11.51
N SER A 493 -5.53 13.06 -10.83
CA SER A 493 -6.70 13.81 -10.38
C SER A 493 -6.48 15.34 -10.43
N ASP A 494 -7.55 16.11 -10.54
CA ASP A 494 -7.55 17.56 -10.27
C ASP A 494 -7.82 17.89 -8.79
N HIS A 495 -7.89 16.87 -7.93
CA HIS A 495 -7.80 17.00 -6.48
C HIS A 495 -6.45 16.48 -5.98
N SER A 496 -6.03 16.95 -4.82
CA SER A 496 -5.00 16.33 -3.96
C SER A 496 -5.70 15.38 -2.99
N ALA A 497 -5.11 14.23 -2.67
CA ALA A 497 -5.64 13.37 -1.62
C ALA A 497 -5.33 13.98 -0.24
N VAL A 498 -6.20 13.75 0.74
CA VAL A 498 -5.95 14.10 2.15
C VAL A 498 -5.75 12.81 2.93
N MET A 499 -4.72 12.78 3.76
CA MET A 499 -4.42 11.67 4.66
C MET A 499 -4.40 12.15 6.09
N THR A 500 -4.93 11.37 7.01
CA THR A 500 -4.73 11.55 8.46
C THR A 500 -4.26 10.25 9.08
N LEU A 501 -3.22 10.33 9.90
CA LEU A 501 -2.79 9.27 10.79
C LEU A 501 -3.44 9.46 12.15
N PHE A 502 -4.18 8.45 12.60
CA PHE A 502 -4.80 8.41 13.92
C PHE A 502 -4.12 7.38 14.81
N ASN A 503 -3.96 7.69 16.10
CA ASN A 503 -3.83 6.67 17.13
C ASN A 503 -5.23 6.19 17.50
N LEU A 504 -5.39 4.87 17.64
CA LEU A 504 -6.60 4.25 18.17
C LEU A 504 -6.26 3.61 19.51
N SER A 505 -6.99 3.98 20.55
CA SER A 505 -6.89 3.41 21.89
C SER A 505 -8.15 2.62 22.23
N ASP A 506 -7.99 1.58 23.03
CA ASP A 506 -9.12 0.90 23.64
C ASP A 506 -9.72 1.84 24.68
N VAL A 507 -11.00 2.19 24.51
CA VAL A 507 -11.77 2.82 25.59
C VAL A 507 -12.15 1.69 26.54
N GLU A 508 -11.60 1.69 27.76
CA GLU A 508 -12.02 0.73 28.79
C GLU A 508 -13.53 0.85 28.99
N ILE A 509 -14.27 -0.20 28.61
CA ILE A 509 -15.74 -0.29 28.72
C ILE A 509 -16.23 -0.04 30.17
N GLY A 510 -15.34 -0.10 31.17
CA GLY A 510 -15.61 0.23 32.56
C GLY A 510 -15.97 1.69 32.84
N ASP A 511 -15.53 2.64 32.01
CA ASP A 511 -15.78 4.07 32.22
C ASP A 511 -17.04 4.62 31.53
N LEU A 512 -17.67 3.84 30.62
CA LEU A 512 -18.91 4.22 29.93
C LEU A 512 -20.19 3.77 30.65
N ARG A 513 -20.08 3.24 31.89
CA ARG A 513 -21.23 2.86 32.76
C ARG A 513 -21.46 3.80 33.96
N LYS A 514 -20.87 4.99 33.96
CA LYS A 514 -21.12 6.02 34.99
C LYS A 514 -22.09 7.09 34.52
#